data_AF-A0A257S0Q7-F1
#
_entry.id   AF-A0A257S0Q7-F1
#
_cell.length_a   1.000
_cell.length_b   1.000
_cell.length_c   1.000
_cell.angle_alpha   90.00
_cell.angle_beta   90.00
_cell.angle_gamma   90.00
#
_symmetry.space_group_name_H-M   'P 1'
#
loop_
_entity.id
_entity.type
_entity.pdbx_description
1 polymer ?
#
loop_
_entity_poly.entity_id
_entity_poly.type
_entity_poly.pdbx_seq_one_letter_code
_entity_poly.pdbx_strand_id
1 'polypeptide(L)'
;MGHHQGPTIDMTVSGDFRDLPTRKPSLVAIAARLLMFGIALGFVAMLFWLAVFTLPVLLLAGAAIYLYARFAPNRGAGPAGPAIRIFRF
;
A
#
# COMPACT_ATOMS: atom_id res chain seq x y z
N MET A 1 37.87 31.97 6.66
CA MET A 1 38.49 31.65 5.36
C MET A 1 37.62 30.60 4.70
N GLY A 2 36.72 31.02 3.82
CA GLY A 2 35.75 30.11 3.18
C GLY A 2 36.38 29.44 1.98
N HIS A 3 36.44 28.11 1.98
CA HIS A 3 36.75 27.35 0.78
C HIS A 3 35.59 27.53 -0.20
N HIS A 4 35.78 28.41 -1.19
CA HIS A 4 34.93 28.47 -2.37
C HIS A 4 35.12 27.16 -3.15
N GLN A 5 34.29 26.16 -2.86
CA GLN A 5 34.07 25.02 -3.73
C GLN A 5 33.28 25.53 -4.94
N GLY A 6 34.00 26.21 -5.85
CA GLY A 6 33.46 26.51 -7.16
C GLY A 6 33.11 25.20 -7.89
N PRO A 7 32.12 25.20 -8.79
CA PRO A 7 31.84 24.03 -9.60
C PRO A 7 33.09 23.65 -10.38
N THR A 8 33.72 22.53 -10.03
CA THR A 8 34.82 21.95 -10.79
C THR A 8 34.22 21.42 -12.08
N ILE A 9 34.35 22.20 -13.15
CA ILE A 9 33.95 21.77 -14.48
C ILE A 9 35.02 20.79 -14.96
N ASP A 10 34.68 19.51 -15.00
CA ASP A 10 35.58 18.48 -15.50
C ASP A 10 35.65 18.63 -17.03
N MET A 11 36.68 19.34 -17.50
CA MET A 11 36.94 19.63 -18.91
C MET A 11 38.24 18.94 -19.35
N THR A 12 38.29 18.47 -20.59
CA THR A 12 39.52 18.06 -21.27
C THR A 12 40.42 19.27 -21.45
N VAL A 13 41.71 19.03 -21.74
CA VAL A 13 42.68 20.10 -22.07
C VAL A 13 42.26 20.90 -23.33
N SER A 14 41.41 20.33 -24.18
CA SER A 14 40.81 21.00 -25.35
C SER A 14 39.58 21.87 -25.02
N GLY A 15 39.11 21.88 -23.77
CA GLY A 15 37.92 22.62 -23.34
C GLY A 15 36.59 21.88 -23.56
N ASP A 16 36.64 20.61 -23.96
CA ASP A 16 35.45 19.75 -24.06
C ASP A 16 35.08 19.20 -22.68
N PHE A 17 33.80 18.98 -22.41
CA PHE A 17 33.41 18.34 -21.14
C PHE A 17 33.95 16.91 -21.08
N ARG A 18 34.68 16.57 -20.01
CA ARG A 18 35.43 15.32 -19.89
C ARG A 18 34.55 14.08 -19.76
N ASP A 19 33.29 14.25 -19.41
CA ASP A 19 32.28 13.20 -19.45
C ASP A 19 30.92 13.82 -19.76
N LEU A 20 30.52 13.87 -21.04
CA LEU A 20 29.10 13.94 -21.33
C LEU A 20 28.48 12.66 -20.75
N PRO A 21 27.35 12.72 -20.00
CA PRO A 21 26.68 11.53 -19.50
C PRO A 21 26.44 10.55 -20.66
N THR A 22 27.29 9.53 -20.77
CA THR A 22 27.42 8.70 -21.98
C THR A 22 26.24 7.75 -22.15
N ARG A 23 25.35 7.67 -21.15
CA ARG A 23 24.14 6.87 -21.19
C ARG A 23 22.94 7.76 -20.93
N LYS A 24 22.35 8.28 -22.01
CA LYS A 24 20.93 8.64 -21.98
C LYS A 24 20.16 7.40 -21.49
N PRO A 25 19.24 7.53 -20.54
CA PRO A 25 18.47 6.39 -20.06
C PRO A 25 17.82 5.68 -21.25
N SER A 26 18.08 4.38 -21.37
CA SER A 26 17.52 3.56 -22.44
C SER A 26 15.99 3.71 -22.42
N LEU A 27 15.37 3.92 -23.59
CA LEU A 27 13.91 4.00 -23.73
C LEU A 27 13.22 2.76 -23.13
N VAL A 28 13.87 1.59 -23.23
CA VAL A 28 13.41 0.34 -22.62
C VAL A 28 13.35 0.45 -21.10
N ALA A 29 14.36 1.05 -20.47
CA ALA A 29 14.40 1.23 -19.03
C ALA A 29 13.34 2.22 -18.55
N ILE A 30 13.06 3.27 -19.33
CA ILE A 30 11.98 4.23 -19.03
C ILE A 30 10.61 3.53 -19.15
N ALA A 31 10.38 2.81 -20.25
CA ALA A 31 9.14 2.07 -20.47
C ALA A 31 8.89 1.02 -19.37
N ALA A 32 9.91 0.28 -18.96
CA ALA A 32 9.81 -0.69 -17.87
C ALA A 32 9.42 -0.03 -16.54
N ARG A 33 10.00 1.13 -16.21
CA ARG A 33 9.63 1.88 -15.00
C ARG A 33 8.19 2.36 -15.02
N LEU A 34 7.74 2.88 -16.17
CA LEU A 34 6.35 3.32 -16.35
C LEU A 34 5.37 2.15 -16.23
N LEU A 35 5.70 0.99 -16.81
CA LEU A 35 4.91 -0.21 -16.69
C LEU A 35 4.78 -0.66 -15.22
N MET A 36 5.90 -0.76 -14.51
CA MET A 36 5.91 -1.15 -13.09
C MET A 36 5.12 -0.17 -12.23
N PHE A 37 5.27 1.13 -12.48
CA PHE A 37 4.50 2.16 -11.81
C PHE A 37 2.99 2.03 -12.10
N GLY A 38 2.61 1.81 -13.35
CA GLY A 38 1.22 1.61 -13.74
C GLY A 38 0.59 0.39 -13.07
N ILE A 39 1.31 -0.73 -12.99
CA ILE A 39 0.86 -1.94 -12.29
C ILE A 39 0.67 -1.65 -10.79
N ALA A 40 1.66 -1.02 -10.15
CA ALA A 40 1.59 -0.68 -8.74
C ALA A 40 0.40 0.26 -8.44
N LEU A 41 0.22 1.30 -9.27
CA LEU A 41 -0.88 2.24 -9.14
C LEU A 41 -2.23 1.54 -9.32
N GLY A 42 -2.35 0.67 -10.33
CA GLY A 42 -3.57 -0.11 -10.57
C GLY A 42 -3.92 -1.05 -9.42
N PHE A 43 -2.91 -1.70 -8.83
CA PHE A 43 -3.11 -2.55 -7.65
C PHE A 43 -3.58 -1.75 -6.43
N VAL A 44 -2.95 -0.61 -6.14
CA VAL A 44 -3.36 0.27 -5.04
C VAL A 44 -4.78 0.81 -5.28
N ALA A 45 -5.11 1.22 -6.50
CA ALA A 45 -6.44 1.67 -6.85
C ALA A 45 -7.50 0.58 -6.65
N MET A 46 -7.20 -0.67 -7.04
CA MET A 46 -8.09 -1.82 -6.81
C MET A 46 -8.34 -2.03 -5.32
N LEU A 47 -7.30 -2.05 -4.49
CA LEU A 47 -7.43 -2.20 -3.03
C LEU A 47 -8.20 -1.04 -2.40
N PHE A 48 -7.95 0.18 -2.86
CA PHE A 48 -8.68 1.36 -2.42
C PHE A 48 -10.18 1.23 -2.70
N TRP A 49 -10.56 0.88 -3.93
CA TRP A 49 -11.96 0.69 -4.29
C TRP A 49 -12.61 -0.45 -3.52
N LEU A 50 -11.91 -1.57 -3.36
CA LEU A 50 -12.38 -2.67 -2.53
C LEU A 50 -12.66 -2.19 -1.10
N ALA A 51 -11.73 -1.44 -0.49
CA ALA A 51 -11.89 -0.89 0.86
C ALA A 51 -13.05 0.10 0.95
N VAL A 52 -13.22 0.99 -0.03
CA VAL A 52 -14.33 1.97 -0.09
C VAL A 52 -15.69 1.27 -0.02
N PHE A 53 -15.85 0.10 -0.62
CA PHE A 53 -17.13 -0.65 -0.56
C PHE A 53 -17.21 -1.61 0.62
N THR A 54 -16.12 -2.29 0.97
CA THR A 54 -16.15 -3.30 2.04
C THR A 54 -16.16 -2.69 3.43
N LEU A 55 -15.40 -1.62 3.69
CA LEU A 55 -15.33 -1.01 5.03
C LEU A 55 -16.68 -0.49 5.53
N PRO A 56 -17.50 0.24 4.75
CA PRO A 56 -18.82 0.66 5.21
C PRO A 56 -19.73 -0.51 5.54
N VAL A 57 -19.72 -1.56 4.71
CA VAL A 57 -20.51 -2.78 4.96
C VAL A 57 -20.06 -3.45 6.24
N LEU A 58 -18.75 -3.58 6.45
CA LEU A 58 -18.18 -4.17 7.67
C LEU A 58 -18.53 -3.35 8.92
N LEU A 59 -18.45 -2.03 8.83
CA LEU A 59 -18.80 -1.12 9.92
C LEU A 59 -20.29 -1.22 10.27
N LEU A 60 -21.17 -1.24 9.27
CA LEU A 60 -22.62 -1.40 9.49
C LEU A 60 -22.94 -2.78 10.08
N ALA A 61 -22.35 -3.84 9.56
CA ALA A 61 -22.52 -5.19 10.09
C ALA A 61 -21.99 -5.30 11.54
N GLY A 62 -20.80 -4.77 11.80
CA GLY A 62 -20.20 -4.74 13.14
C GLY A 62 -21.04 -3.94 14.14
N ALA A 63 -21.52 -2.76 13.72
CA ALA A 63 -22.42 -1.95 14.54
C ALA A 63 -23.74 -2.67 14.81
N ALA A 64 -24.34 -3.30 13.81
CA ALA A 64 -25.56 -4.09 13.98
C ALA A 64 -25.37 -5.27 14.94
N ILE A 65 -24.27 -6.02 14.81
CA ILE A 65 -23.90 -7.12 15.72
C ILE A 65 -23.69 -6.59 17.14
N TYR A 66 -22.97 -5.48 17.29
CA TYR A 66 -22.71 -4.87 18.60
C TYR A 66 -24.00 -4.41 19.27
N LEU A 67 -24.87 -3.68 18.54
CA LEU A 67 -26.16 -3.23 19.05
C LEU A 67 -27.07 -4.41 19.39
N TYR A 68 -27.09 -5.45 18.55
CA TYR A 68 -27.81 -6.68 18.84
C TYR A 68 -27.29 -7.35 20.11
N ALA A 69 -25.98 -7.57 20.26
CA ALA A 69 -25.42 -8.20 21.46
C ALA A 69 -25.63 -7.35 22.72
N ARG A 70 -25.57 -6.02 22.60
CA ARG A 70 -25.67 -5.09 23.72
C ARG A 70 -27.10 -4.87 24.19
N PHE A 71 -28.05 -4.82 23.25
CA PHE A 71 -29.44 -4.44 23.51
C PHE A 71 -30.43 -5.55 23.22
N ALA A 72 -29.99 -6.74 22.80
CA ALA A 72 -30.84 -7.92 22.88
C ALA A 72 -31.25 -8.04 24.36
N PRO A 73 -32.53 -7.80 24.69
CA PRO A 73 -33.00 -8.12 26.02
C PRO A 73 -32.75 -9.62 26.19
N ASN A 74 -32.46 -10.09 27.40
CA ASN A 74 -32.31 -11.51 27.74
C ASN A 74 -33.52 -12.32 27.24
N ARG A 75 -33.57 -12.64 25.94
CA ARG A 75 -34.40 -13.66 25.35
C ARG A 75 -33.59 -14.91 25.55
N GLY A 76 -33.95 -15.65 26.58
CA GLY A 76 -33.25 -16.85 27.00
C GLY A 76 -32.89 -17.74 25.81
N ALA A 77 -31.69 -18.28 25.88
CA ALA A 77 -31.27 -19.55 25.28
C ALA A 77 -31.66 -19.82 23.81
N GLY A 78 -30.66 -19.65 22.93
CA GLY A 78 -30.50 -20.45 21.70
C GLY A 78 -29.00 -20.61 21.42
N PRO A 79 -28.49 -21.83 21.16
CA PRO A 79 -27.06 -22.12 21.28
C PRO A 79 -26.29 -21.64 20.05
N ALA A 80 -25.39 -20.68 20.23
CA ALA A 80 -24.39 -20.32 19.22
C ALA A 80 -23.01 -20.80 19.70
N GLY A 81 -22.79 -22.11 19.64
CA GLY A 81 -21.47 -22.70 19.85
C GLY A 81 -21.54 -24.23 19.82
N PRO A 82 -20.60 -24.93 19.15
CA PRO A 82 -20.55 -26.38 19.21
C PRO A 82 -20.29 -26.78 20.67
N ALA A 83 -21.27 -27.43 21.28
CA ALA A 83 -21.15 -27.96 22.63
C ALA A 83 -20.13 -29.12 22.61
N ILE A 84 -18.87 -28.82 22.92
CA ILE A 84 -17.89 -29.84 23.27
C ILE A 84 -18.31 -30.40 24.63
N ARG A 85 -19.15 -31.45 24.60
CA ARG A 85 -19.48 -32.26 25.77
C ARG A 85 -18.25 -33.09 26.11
N ILE A 86 -17.42 -32.58 27.01
CA ILE A 86 -16.39 -33.39 27.66
C ILE A 86 -17.13 -34.34 28.61
N PHE A 87 -17.36 -35.57 28.17
CA PHE A 87 -17.78 -36.65 29.05
C PHE A 87 -16.66 -36.90 30.07
N ARG A 88 -16.96 -36.67 31.35
CA ARG A 88 -16.16 -37.21 32.45
C ARG A 88 -16.90 -38.45 32.96
N PHE A 89 -16.22 -39.59 32.86
CA PHE A 89 -16.56 -40.83 33.56
C PHE A 89 -16.18 -40.71 35.04
#